data_AF-A0A478EZD5-F1
#
_entry.id   AF-A0A478EZD5-F1
#
_cell.length_a   1.000
_cell.length_b   1.000
_cell.length_c   1.000
_cell.angle_alpha   90.00
_cell.angle_beta   90.00
_cell.angle_gamma   90.00
#
_symmetry.space_group_name_H-M   'P 1'
#
loop_
_entity.id
_entity.type
_entity.pdbx_description
1 polymer ?
#
loop_
_entity_poly.entity_id
_entity_poly.type
_entity_poly.pdbx_seq_one_letter_code
_entity_poly.pdbx_strand_id
1 'polypeptide(L)'
;MFLRQVKNKKTGRIYLSIVQSYRDANSKSPKSRTIKSLGYLDELEKQYDDPIAFFNEKIKQMNEQYASERSSTTVLHINFKRI
;
A
#
# COMPACT_ATOMS: atom_id res chain seq x y z
N MET A 1 1.12 -1.53 4.48
CA MET A 1 0.82 -1.69 3.04
C MET A 1 0.74 -3.18 2.74
N PHE A 2 -0.10 -3.58 1.79
CA PHE A 2 -0.32 -4.96 1.39
C PHE A 2 -0.65 -5.07 -0.11
N LEU A 3 -0.42 -6.25 -0.68
CA LEU A 3 -0.76 -6.53 -2.07
C LEU A 3 -2.26 -6.84 -2.15
N ARG A 4 -2.99 -6.02 -2.89
CA ARG A 4 -4.41 -6.23 -3.18
C ARG A 4 -4.55 -6.84 -4.56
N GLN A 5 -5.22 -7.98 -4.61
CA GLN A 5 -5.57 -8.68 -5.83
C GLN A 5 -7.07 -8.55 -6.07
N VAL A 6 -7.46 -8.06 -7.24
CA VAL A 6 -8.86 -7.90 -7.61
C VAL A 6 -9.12 -8.71 -8.86
N LYS A 7 -9.88 -9.80 -8.72
CA LYS A 7 -10.33 -10.60 -9.85
C LYS A 7 -11.56 -9.94 -10.49
N ASN A 8 -11.45 -9.60 -11.77
CA ASN A 8 -12.59 -9.14 -12.54
C ASN A 8 -13.49 -10.34 -12.87
N LYS A 9 -14.74 -10.33 -12.39
CA LYS A 9 -15.69 -11.43 -12.64
C LYS A 9 -16.08 -11.57 -14.11
N LYS A 10 -15.98 -10.50 -14.91
CA LYS A 10 -16.37 -10.51 -16.33
C LYS A 10 -15.27 -11.03 -17.24
N THR A 11 -14.03 -10.60 -17.02
CA THR A 11 -12.89 -10.95 -17.89
C THR A 11 -12.01 -12.05 -17.32
N GLY A 12 -12.19 -12.42 -16.04
CA GLY A 12 -11.35 -13.39 -15.34
C GLY A 12 -9.97 -12.86 -14.93
N ARG A 13 -9.56 -11.69 -15.43
CA ARG A 13 -8.23 -11.10 -15.18
C ARG A 13 -8.06 -10.67 -13.73
N ILE A 14 -6.85 -10.83 -13.20
CA ILE A 14 -6.47 -10.43 -11.85
C ILE A 14 -5.68 -9.13 -11.95
N TYR A 15 -6.17 -8.08 -11.30
CA TYR A 15 -5.48 -6.79 -11.21
C TYR A 15 -4.74 -6.69 -9.88
N LEU A 16 -3.46 -6.36 -9.93
CA LEU A 16 -2.61 -6.16 -8.77
C LEU A 16 -2.43 -4.68 -8.44
N SER A 17 -2.57 -4.35 -7.16
CA SER A 17 -2.36 -2.99 -6.64
C SER A 17 -1.78 -3.03 -5.23
N ILE A 18 -0.90 -2.08 -4.93
CA ILE A 18 -0.35 -1.87 -3.59
C ILE A 18 -1.28 -0.91 -2.86
N VAL A 19 -1.81 -1.36 -1.73
CA VAL A 19 -2.77 -0.61 -0.93
C VAL A 19 -2.23 -0.41 0.48
N GLN A 20 -2.46 0.77 1.04
CA GLN A 20 -2.16 1.09 2.43
C GLN A 20 -3.44 1.26 3.21
N SER A 21 -3.58 0.48 4.29
CA SER A 21 -4.60 0.74 5.31
C SER A 21 -4.14 1.85 6.23
N TYR A 22 -5.05 2.78 6.55
CA TYR A 22 -4.84 3.85 7.51
C TYR A 22 -6.07 4.02 8.39
N ARG A 23 -5.85 4.48 9.63
CA ARG A 23 -6.93 4.82 10.56
C ARG A 23 -7.21 6.30 10.45
N ASP A 24 -8.46 6.62 10.14
CA ASP A 24 -8.99 7.98 10.16
C ASP A 24 -9.66 8.18 11.51
N ALA A 25 -9.24 9.18 12.29
CA ALA A 25 -9.82 9.44 13.62
C ALA A 25 -11.32 9.76 13.56
N ASN A 26 -11.81 10.23 12.41
CA ASN A 26 -13.21 10.57 12.19
C ASN A 26 -14.05 9.37 11.71
N SER A 27 -13.44 8.22 11.44
CA SER A 27 -14.15 7.05 10.90
C SER A 27 -14.00 5.84 11.83
N LYS A 28 -15.11 5.17 12.12
CA LYS A 28 -15.12 3.92 12.91
C LYS A 28 -14.43 2.75 12.19
N SER A 29 -14.29 2.82 10.86
CA SER A 29 -13.67 1.76 10.06
C SER A 29 -12.30 2.15 9.51
N PRO A 30 -11.35 1.20 9.42
CA PRO A 30 -10.07 1.44 8.77
C PRO A 30 -10.31 1.71 7.28
N LYS A 31 -9.72 2.80 6.78
CA LYS A 31 -9.78 3.15 5.36
C LYS A 31 -8.56 2.60 4.64
N SER A 32 -8.70 2.42 3.34
CA SER A 32 -7.62 1.94 2.49
C SER A 32 -7.39 2.90 1.34
N ARG A 33 -6.14 3.30 1.11
CA ARG A 33 -5.74 4.12 -0.04
C ARG A 33 -4.85 3.31 -0.96
N THR A 34 -5.14 3.34 -2.26
CA THR A 34 -4.24 2.77 -3.28
C THR A 34 -3.00 3.65 -3.38
N ILE A 35 -1.83 3.06 -3.11
CA ILE A 35 -0.53 3.74 -3.23
C ILE A 35 0.00 3.61 -4.64
N LYS A 36 -0.08 2.40 -5.20
CA LYS A 36 0.42 2.12 -6.55
C LYS A 36 -0.42 1.07 -7.25
N SER A 37 -0.77 1.37 -8.50
CA SER A 37 -1.39 0.41 -9.41
C SER A 37 -0.28 -0.33 -10.16
N LEU A 38 -0.25 -1.67 -10.08
CA LEU A 38 0.79 -2.47 -10.73
C LEU A 38 0.38 -2.87 -12.15
N GLY A 39 -0.88 -3.21 -12.36
CA GLY A 39 -1.38 -3.71 -13.63
C GLY A 39 -2.03 -5.08 -13.49
N TYR A 40 -2.09 -5.83 -14.58
CA TYR A 40 -2.65 -7.18 -14.56
C TYR A 40 -1.59 -8.25 -14.28
N LEU A 41 -1.99 -9.30 -13.58
CA LEU A 41 -1.11 -10.41 -13.21
C LEU A 41 -0.50 -11.10 -14.44
N ASP A 42 -1.30 -11.34 -15.48
CA ASP A 42 -0.88 -11.99 -16.73
C ASP A 42 0.18 -11.19 -17.51
N GLU A 43 0.19 -9.87 -17.37
CA GLU A 43 1.23 -9.01 -17.95
C GLU A 43 2.53 -9.07 -17.14
N LEU A 44 2.42 -9.22 -15.82
CA LEU A 44 3.54 -9.28 -14.90
C LEU A 44 4.22 -10.65 -14.90
N GLU A 45 3.46 -11.73 -15.05
CA GLU A 45 3.97 -13.11 -15.22
C GLU A 45 4.83 -13.28 -16.48
N LYS A 46 4.70 -12.39 -17.48
CA LYS A 46 5.57 -12.37 -18.67
C LYS A 46 6.92 -11.71 -18.42
N GLN A 47 7.02 -10.88 -17.40
CA GLN A 47 8.22 -10.08 -17.08
C GLN A 47 8.98 -10.64 -15.88
N TYR A 48 8.27 -11.33 -14.98
CA TYR A 48 8.81 -11.85 -13.74
C TYR A 48 8.28 -13.28 -13.56
N ASP A 49 9.15 -14.20 -13.14
CA ASP A 49 8.76 -15.59 -12.87
C ASP A 49 7.74 -15.67 -11.71
N ASP A 50 7.97 -14.92 -10.62
CA ASP A 50 7.10 -14.84 -9.46
C ASP A 50 6.72 -13.38 -9.11
N PRO A 51 5.80 -12.75 -9.87
CA PRO A 51 5.45 -11.35 -9.66
C PRO A 51 4.88 -11.11 -8.25
N ILE A 52 4.12 -12.06 -7.72
CA ILE A 52 3.55 -11.97 -6.36
C ILE A 52 4.66 -11.90 -5.31
N ALA A 53 5.69 -12.76 -5.41
CA ALA A 53 6.81 -12.77 -4.48
C ALA A 53 7.63 -11.46 -4.58
N PHE A 54 7.96 -11.06 -5.81
CA PHE A 54 8.71 -9.82 -6.08
C PHE A 54 8.02 -8.59 -5.48
N PHE A 55 6.70 -8.44 -5.69
CA PHE A 55 5.97 -7.31 -5.12
C PHE A 55 5.75 -7.43 -3.61
N ASN A 56 5.60 -8.64 -3.06
CA ASN A 56 5.51 -8.82 -1.61
C ASN A 56 6.78 -8.37 -0.89
N GLU A 57 7.96 -8.72 -1.41
CA GLU A 57 9.23 -8.26 -0.85
C GLU A 57 9.36 -6.74 -0.93
N LYS A 58 9.00 -6.16 -2.08
CA LYS A 58 8.98 -4.71 -2.26
C LYS A 58 8.04 -4.00 -1.28
N ILE A 59 6.86 -4.58 -1.01
CA ILE A 59 5.91 -4.06 -0.03
C ILE A 59 6.47 -4.16 1.40
N LYS A 60 7.21 -5.22 1.71
CA LYS A 60 7.89 -5.37 3.01
C LYS A 60 8.89 -4.23 3.22
N GLN A 61 9.75 -3.98 2.25
CA GLN A 61 10.70 -2.85 2.29
C GLN A 61 9.97 -1.50 2.43
N MET A 62 8.90 -1.28 1.66
CA MET A 62 8.08 -0.06 1.78
C MET A 62 7.44 0.10 3.17
N ASN A 63 7.03 -0.99 3.81
CA ASN A 63 6.47 -0.97 5.16
C ASN A 63 7.54 -0.63 6.21
N GLU A 64 8.74 -1.20 6.09
CA GLU A 64 9.87 -0.92 6.97
C GLU A 64 10.30 0.54 6.86
N GLN A 65 10.40 1.06 5.63
CA GLN A 65 10.68 2.47 5.39
C GLN A 65 9.58 3.37 5.97
N TYR A 66 8.31 3.05 5.72
CA TYR A 66 7.19 3.83 6.23
C TYR A 66 7.11 3.81 7.77
N ALA A 67 7.44 2.69 8.41
CA ALA A 67 7.52 2.58 9.87
C ALA A 67 8.64 3.46 10.43
N SER A 68 9.80 3.45 9.77
CA SER A 68 10.96 4.27 10.13
C SER A 68 10.63 5.77 10.00
N GLU A 69 10.04 6.18 8.87
CA GLU A 69 9.61 7.57 8.62
C GLU A 69 8.52 8.05 9.60
N ARG A 70 7.57 7.18 9.99
CA ARG A 70 6.56 7.53 11.01
C ARG A 70 7.16 7.72 12.40
N SER A 71 8.15 6.89 12.74
CA SER A 71 8.84 7.02 14.03
C SER A 71 9.64 8.32 14.12
N SER A 72 10.25 8.77 13.01
CA SER A 72 10.96 10.05 12.95
C SER A 72 10.04 11.28 12.91
N THR A 73 8.80 11.14 12.44
CA THR A 73 7.85 12.27 12.31
C THR A 73 7.01 12.53 13.58
N THR A 74 7.18 11.73 14.63
CA THR A 74 6.45 11.95 15.92
C THR A 74 7.07 13.06 16.78
N VAL A 75 8.10 13.75 16.29
CA VAL A 75 8.60 15.02 16.84
C VAL A 75 8.21 16.11 15.84
N LEU A 76 7.58 17.20 16.30
CA LEU A 76 7.03 18.35 15.54
C LEU A 76 5.49 18.45 15.49
N HIS A 77 4.79 18.18 16.59
CA HIS A 77 3.60 18.97 16.93
C HIS A 77 3.98 19.99 18.01
N ILE A 78 4.80 20.98 17.64
CA ILE A 78 5.02 22.16 18.47
C ILE A 78 3.78 23.03 18.29
N ASN A 79 2.89 23.00 19.28
CA ASN A 79 1.76 23.91 19.41
C ASN A 79 2.27 25.36 19.44
N PHE A 80 2.29 26.05 18.29
CA PHE A 80 2.38 27.51 18.27
C PHE A 80 0.97 28.10 18.36
N LYS A 81 0.44 28.10 19.59
CA LYS A 81 -0.63 29.02 19.97
C LYS A 81 0.04 30.34 20.34
N ARG A 82 0.27 31.20 19.34
CA ARG A 82 0.71 32.59 19.59
C ARG A 82 -0.50 33.43 19.98
N ILE A 83 -0.35 34.06 21.15
CA ILE A 83 -1.18 35.10 21.77
C ILE A 83 -1.27 36.31 20.85
#